data_AF-A0A3D3P6A2-F1
#
_entry.id   AF-A0A3D3P6A2-F1
#
_cell.length_a   1.000
_cell.length_b   1.000
_cell.length_c   1.000
_cell.angle_alpha   90.00
_cell.angle_beta   90.00
_cell.angle_gamma   90.00
#
_symmetry.space_group_name_H-M   'P 1'
#
loop_
_entity.id
_entity.type
_entity.pdbx_description
1 polymer ?
#
loop_
_entity_poly.entity_id
_entity_poly.type
_entity_poly.pdbx_seq_one_letter_code
_entity_poly.pdbx_strand_id
1 'polypeptide(L)'
;HQPIAGPYAIDNAEEVQKILSKYSDKVVIAMNGHTHIDLLTEIGGVQYLHINSASYHWLGSKYAHESYPSEVHAKHSALKYTSPYREALFTALTFDPKNRKIIV
;
A
#
# COMPACT_ATOMS: atom_id res chain seq x y z
N HIS A 1 -6.09 -0.24 -4.85
CA HIS A 1 -5.92 0.43 -3.53
C HIS A 1 -5.95 -0.60 -2.42
N GLN A 2 -7.06 -1.30 -2.19
CA GLN A 2 -7.12 -2.47 -1.29
C GLN A 2 -6.20 -3.61 -1.80
N PRO A 3 -5.57 -4.37 -0.91
CA PRO A 3 -4.78 -5.53 -1.29
C PRO A 3 -5.59 -6.68 -1.91
N ILE A 4 -4.95 -7.40 -2.82
CA ILE A 4 -5.45 -8.67 -3.38
C ILE A 4 -4.77 -9.86 -2.69
N ALA A 5 -3.61 -9.65 -2.08
CA ALA A 5 -2.86 -10.63 -1.30
C ALA A 5 -2.40 -9.97 0.00
N GLY A 6 -1.96 -10.76 0.98
CA GLY A 6 -1.44 -10.23 2.24
C GLY A 6 -2.55 -9.74 3.20
N PRO A 7 -2.18 -8.93 4.21
CA PRO A 7 -3.11 -8.50 5.24
C PRO A 7 -4.19 -7.57 4.68
N TYR A 8 -5.39 -7.61 5.27
CA TYR A 8 -6.54 -6.78 4.85
C TYR A 8 -6.88 -6.90 3.36
N ALA A 9 -6.73 -8.09 2.77
CA ALA A 9 -7.13 -8.31 1.39
C ALA A 9 -8.65 -8.14 1.20
N ILE A 10 -9.08 -7.88 -0.04
CA ILE A 10 -10.49 -7.90 -0.44
C ILE A 10 -11.14 -9.26 -0.14
N ASP A 11 -12.44 -9.27 0.12
CA ASP A 11 -13.18 -10.48 0.55
C ASP A 11 -13.07 -11.64 -0.45
N ASN A 12 -13.00 -11.35 -1.75
CA ASN A 12 -12.85 -12.36 -2.82
C ASN A 12 -11.41 -12.50 -3.34
N ALA A 13 -10.41 -12.21 -2.50
CA ALA A 13 -9.00 -12.26 -2.86
C ALA A 13 -8.59 -13.56 -3.55
N GLU A 14 -8.99 -14.72 -3.02
CA GLU A 14 -8.65 -16.02 -3.61
C GLU A 14 -9.20 -16.21 -5.02
N GLU A 15 -10.40 -15.70 -5.31
CA GLU A 15 -11.01 -15.79 -6.64
C GLU A 15 -10.22 -14.95 -7.64
N VAL A 16 -9.89 -13.72 -7.27
CA VAL A 16 -9.09 -12.81 -8.09
C VAL A 16 -7.68 -13.37 -8.30
N GLN A 17 -7.05 -13.92 -7.26
CA GLN A 17 -5.75 -14.58 -7.36
C GLN A 17 -5.79 -15.77 -8.33
N LYS A 18 -6.83 -16.61 -8.28
CA LYS A 18 -7.02 -17.72 -9.24
C LYS A 18 -7.14 -17.23 -10.67
N ILE A 19 -7.84 -16.11 -10.90
CA ILE A 19 -7.96 -15.50 -12.24
C ILE A 19 -6.58 -14.99 -12.71
N LEU A 20 -5.88 -14.23 -11.87
CA LEU A 20 -4.58 -13.65 -12.21
C LEU A 20 -3.51 -14.71 -12.45
N SER A 21 -3.51 -15.79 -11.67
CA SER A 21 -2.56 -16.90 -11.78
C SER A 21 -2.62 -17.59 -13.15
N LYS A 22 -3.81 -17.65 -13.79
CA LYS A 22 -3.98 -18.20 -15.15
C LYS A 22 -3.26 -17.38 -16.23
N TYR A 23 -2.93 -16.14 -15.91
CA TYR A 23 -2.26 -15.19 -16.79
C TYR A 23 -0.98 -14.66 -16.15
N SER A 24 -0.32 -15.45 -15.30
CA SER A 24 0.97 -15.08 -14.68
C SER A 24 2.05 -14.83 -15.73
N ASP A 25 1.93 -15.47 -16.90
CA ASP A 25 2.72 -15.19 -18.09
C ASP A 25 2.39 -13.84 -18.74
N LYS A 26 1.46 -13.04 -18.22
CA LYS A 26 1.11 -11.69 -18.73
C LYS A 26 1.11 -10.62 -17.64
N VAL A 27 0.97 -11.02 -16.38
CA VAL A 27 1.01 -10.13 -15.22
C VAL A 27 2.43 -10.06 -14.69
N VAL A 28 3.03 -8.86 -14.68
CA VAL A 28 4.38 -8.65 -14.14
C VAL A 28 4.34 -8.45 -12.62
N ILE A 29 3.41 -7.62 -12.14
CA ILE A 29 3.23 -7.30 -10.72
C ILE A 29 1.82 -6.76 -10.49
N ALA A 30 1.25 -7.05 -9.32
CA ALA A 30 0.03 -6.43 -8.80
C ALA A 30 0.40 -5.55 -7.60
N MET A 31 0.13 -4.25 -7.68
CA MET A 31 0.53 -3.29 -6.65
C MET A 31 -0.67 -2.75 -5.88
N ASN A 32 -0.51 -2.58 -4.57
CA ASN A 32 -1.50 -1.98 -3.70
C ASN A 32 -0.85 -1.04 -2.66
N GLY A 33 -1.74 -0.28 -2.02
CA GLY A 33 -1.41 0.55 -0.86
C GLY A 33 -2.30 0.14 0.30
N HIS A 34 -2.88 1.11 1.01
CA HIS A 34 -3.92 0.92 2.04
C HIS A 34 -3.45 0.27 3.36
N THR A 35 -2.51 -0.66 3.31
CA THR A 35 -2.04 -1.41 4.49
C THR A 35 -0.93 -0.70 5.26
N HIS A 36 -0.35 0.36 4.70
CA HIS A 36 0.72 1.17 5.31
C HIS A 36 1.96 0.35 5.70
N ILE A 37 2.24 -0.69 4.90
CA ILE A 37 3.40 -1.57 5.05
C ILE A 37 4.10 -1.75 3.71
N ASP A 38 5.36 -2.19 3.78
CA ASP A 38 6.08 -2.72 2.64
C ASP A 38 6.07 -4.25 2.73
N LEU A 39 5.55 -4.90 1.69
CA LEU A 39 5.45 -6.35 1.61
C LEU A 39 5.51 -6.79 0.16
N LEU A 40 6.36 -7.76 -0.15
CA LEU A 40 6.36 -8.46 -1.43
C LEU A 40 6.05 -9.93 -1.19
N THR A 41 5.03 -10.45 -1.87
CA THR A 41 4.64 -11.86 -1.80
C THR A 41 4.30 -12.40 -3.18
N GLU A 42 4.47 -13.71 -3.39
CA GLU A 42 4.17 -14.37 -4.66
C GLU A 42 3.04 -15.39 -4.46
N ILE A 43 2.00 -15.29 -5.29
CA ILE A 43 0.89 -16.27 -5.31
C ILE A 43 0.61 -16.64 -6.77
N GLY A 44 0.66 -17.94 -7.06
CA GLY A 44 0.34 -18.47 -8.40
C GLY A 44 1.18 -17.88 -9.54
N GLY A 45 2.45 -17.57 -9.26
CA GLY A 45 3.38 -16.97 -10.21
C GLY A 45 3.21 -15.47 -10.42
N VAL A 46 2.35 -14.79 -9.64
CA VAL A 46 2.16 -13.34 -9.69
C VAL A 46 2.77 -12.70 -8.45
N GLN A 47 3.59 -11.66 -8.66
CA GLN A 47 4.15 -10.84 -7.58
C GLN A 47 3.10 -9.82 -7.10
N TYR A 48 2.88 -9.75 -5.79
CA TYR A 48 2.01 -8.79 -5.12
C TYR A 48 2.83 -7.89 -4.22
N LEU A 49 2.88 -6.60 -4.55
CA LEU A 49 3.64 -5.59 -3.83
C LEU A 49 2.70 -4.64 -3.09
N HIS A 50 2.92 -4.55 -1.78
CA HIS A 50 2.39 -3.51 -0.92
C HIS A 50 3.47 -2.45 -0.81
N ILE A 51 3.08 -1.21 -1.10
CA ILE A 51 3.93 -0.05 -0.87
C ILE A 51 3.28 0.73 0.27
N ASN A 52 4.10 1.19 1.21
CA ASN A 52 3.69 2.15 2.21
C ASN A 52 3.34 3.49 1.54
N SER A 53 2.11 3.59 1.05
CA SER A 53 1.65 4.65 0.15
C SER A 53 0.90 5.77 0.86
N ALA A 54 1.15 5.98 2.15
CA ALA A 54 0.40 6.92 2.97
C ALA A 54 1.26 8.10 3.41
N SER A 55 0.66 9.30 3.49
CA SER A 55 1.31 10.45 4.13
C SER A 55 1.25 10.40 5.66
N TYR A 56 0.44 9.48 6.21
CA TYR A 56 0.21 9.33 7.65
C TYR A 56 -0.34 7.93 7.98
N HIS A 57 -0.24 7.51 9.24
CA HIS A 57 -0.95 6.35 9.78
C HIS A 57 -2.12 6.79 10.66
N TRP A 58 -3.31 6.21 10.48
CA TRP A 58 -4.48 6.53 11.32
C TRP A 58 -4.47 5.67 12.59
N LEU A 59 -4.30 6.29 13.75
CA LEU A 59 -4.20 5.60 15.03
C LEU A 59 -5.51 5.64 15.84
N GLY A 60 -6.42 6.56 15.51
CA GLY A 60 -7.70 6.71 16.20
C GLY A 60 -7.59 7.46 17.54
N SER A 61 -8.73 7.60 18.22
CA SER A 61 -8.88 8.50 19.38
C SER A 61 -8.00 8.14 20.58
N LYS A 62 -7.69 6.86 20.79
CA LYS A 62 -6.82 6.38 21.87
C LYS A 62 -5.43 7.02 21.83
N TYR A 63 -4.92 7.33 20.64
CA TYR A 63 -3.59 7.87 20.43
C TYR A 63 -3.63 9.31 19.90
N ALA A 64 -4.68 10.06 20.25
CA ALA A 64 -4.84 11.41 19.75
C ALA A 64 -3.69 12.32 20.20
N HIS A 65 -3.02 12.98 19.25
CA HIS A 65 -1.89 13.86 19.49
C HIS A 65 -1.78 14.95 18.41
N GLU A 66 -1.52 16.20 18.82
CA GLU A 66 -1.37 17.31 17.88
C GLU A 66 0.05 17.42 17.33
N SER A 67 0.28 16.80 16.17
CA SER A 67 1.61 16.75 15.51
C SER A 67 1.91 17.96 14.58
N TYR A 68 1.06 18.98 14.57
CA TYR A 68 1.14 20.16 13.70
C TYR A 68 0.81 21.42 14.52
N PRO A 69 1.10 22.65 14.03
CA PRO A 69 0.66 23.88 14.68
C PRO A 69 -0.85 23.93 14.92
N SER A 70 -1.28 24.59 16.00
CA SER A 70 -2.68 24.66 16.43
C SER A 70 -3.62 25.23 15.36
N GLU A 71 -3.15 26.19 14.57
CA GLU A 71 -3.88 26.76 13.42
C GLU A 71 -4.21 25.73 12.32
N VAL A 72 -3.37 24.69 12.16
CA VAL A 72 -3.61 23.58 11.23
C VAL A 72 -4.66 22.64 11.81
N HIS A 73 -4.54 22.27 13.09
CA HIS A 73 -5.53 21.41 13.76
C HIS A 73 -6.90 22.07 13.89
N ALA A 74 -6.97 23.39 14.06
CA ALA A 74 -8.22 24.15 14.05
C ALA A 74 -8.98 23.99 12.73
N LYS A 75 -8.27 23.92 11.60
CA LYS A 75 -8.85 23.69 10.26
C LYS A 75 -9.08 22.21 9.96
N HIS A 76 -8.27 21.33 10.54
CA HIS A 76 -8.23 19.90 10.23
C HIS A 76 -8.18 19.05 11.51
N SER A 77 -9.24 19.10 12.30
CA SER A 77 -9.30 18.47 13.64
C SER A 77 -9.09 16.95 13.66
N ALA A 78 -9.29 16.28 12.53
CA ALA A 78 -9.05 14.85 12.40
C ALA A 78 -7.55 14.48 12.38
N LEU A 79 -6.65 15.43 12.07
CA LEU A 79 -5.20 15.17 12.04
C LEU A 79 -4.66 14.71 13.39
N LYS A 80 -5.31 15.07 14.50
CA LYS A 80 -4.93 14.57 15.82
C LYS A 80 -5.02 13.05 15.94
N TYR A 81 -5.81 12.38 15.11
CA TYR A 81 -5.93 10.91 15.09
C TYR A 81 -4.90 10.25 14.17
N THR A 82 -3.97 11.01 13.61
CA THR A 82 -2.97 10.54 12.65
C THR A 82 -1.55 10.68 13.20
N SER A 83 -0.68 9.77 12.77
CA SER A 83 0.77 9.89 12.89
C SER A 83 1.33 10.19 11.50
N PRO A 84 1.59 11.47 11.16
CA PRO A 84 2.13 11.84 9.87
C PRO A 84 3.61 11.46 9.75
N TYR A 85 4.06 11.16 8.53
CA TYR A 85 5.49 11.12 8.25
C TYR A 85 6.05 12.54 8.22
N ARG A 86 7.32 12.70 8.61
CA ARG A 86 8.00 13.99 8.55
C ARG A 86 8.13 14.50 7.10
N GLU A 87 8.35 13.57 6.17
CA GLU A 87 8.50 13.83 4.74
C GLU A 87 7.61 12.89 3.95
N ALA A 88 7.26 13.27 2.72
CA ALA A 88 6.43 12.44 1.86
C ALA A 88 7.18 11.15 1.49
N LEU A 89 6.51 10.01 1.63
CA LEU A 89 7.04 8.73 1.17
C LEU A 89 6.77 8.56 -0.33
N PHE A 90 7.80 8.14 -1.06
CA PHE A 90 7.69 7.76 -2.46
C PHE A 90 8.71 6.67 -2.77
N THR A 91 8.45 5.92 -3.84
CA THR A 91 9.38 4.93 -4.38
C THR A 91 9.35 4.99 -5.90
N ALA A 92 10.43 4.55 -6.53
CA ALA A 92 10.55 4.42 -7.97
C ALA A 92 10.75 2.95 -8.31
N LEU A 93 10.06 2.49 -9.36
CA LEU A 93 10.18 1.12 -9.87
C LEU A 93 10.60 1.20 -11.33
N THR A 94 11.61 0.43 -11.71
CA THR A 94 12.02 0.29 -13.10
C THR A 94 11.47 -1.00 -13.67
N PHE A 95 10.77 -0.93 -14.79
CA PHE A 95 10.31 -2.11 -15.52
C PHE A 95 11.27 -2.44 -16.66
N ASP A 96 11.88 -3.63 -16.63
CA ASP A 96 12.62 -4.20 -17.75
C ASP A 96 11.67 -5.03 -18.62
N PRO A 97 11.28 -4.54 -19.82
CA PRO A 97 10.34 -5.26 -20.69
C PRO A 97 10.96 -6.50 -21.33
N LYS A 98 12.28 -6.56 -21.51
CA LYS A 98 12.96 -7.69 -22.16
C LYS A 98 12.93 -8.91 -21.27
N ASN A 99 13.25 -8.73 -19.99
CA ASN A 99 13.23 -9.79 -18.99
C ASN A 99 11.90 -9.89 -18.24
N ARG A 100 10.99 -8.93 -18.45
CA ARG A 100 9.69 -8.80 -17.80
C ARG A 100 9.79 -8.78 -16.27
N LYS A 101 10.72 -7.98 -15.76
CA LYS A 101 11.02 -7.87 -14.32
C LYS A 101 10.85 -6.44 -13.83
N ILE A 102 10.43 -6.31 -12.57
CA ILE A 102 10.54 -5.05 -11.82
C ILE A 102 11.89 -5.04 -11.11
N ILE A 103 12.58 -3.91 -11.19
CA ILE A 103 13.81 -3.59 -10.49
C ILE A 103 13.48 -2.48 -9.50
N VAL A 104 13.81 -2.70 -8.23
CA VAL A 104 13.62 -1.76 -7.12
C VAL A 104 14.95 -1.09 -6.84
#